data_AF-A0A2A4TU16-F1
#
_entry.id   AF-A0A2A4TU16-F1
#
_cell.length_a   1.000
_cell.length_b   1.000
_cell.length_c   1.000
_cell.angle_alpha   90.00
_cell.angle_beta   90.00
_cell.angle_gamma   90.00
#
_symmetry.space_group_name_H-M   'P 1'
#
loop_
_entity.id
_entity.type
_entity.pdbx_description
1 polymer ?
#
loop_
_entity_poly.entity_id
_entity_poly.type
_entity_poly.pdbx_seq_one_letter_code
_entity_poly.pdbx_strand_id
1 'polypeptide(L)'
;TNHFLGNHPPFASVDASTGGVWTPILKKSRLKPGSQHFFKVASIKRWTHLRLNIFPDGGVARLRAYGVALPEFKRRQKLDLASVLNGGCVAACNDAFFGPKDNLIMPGRAKNMGDGWETKRKRVKGHDWVVVRFGSPGRIDKIELDTNHFKGNYPDRASLEGILSGQKSDSRGKIPKGRWTPVLAETKLKAHTRHYFTRALLAKGPFDYLRMRIFPDGGISRMRVWGNVL
;
A
#
# COMPACT_ATOMS: atom_id res chain seq x y z
N THR A 1 -4.29 -9.37 21.51
CA THR A 1 -4.45 -8.95 22.92
C THR A 1 -3.10 -8.66 23.59
N ASN A 2 -2.13 -8.09 22.85
CA ASN A 2 -0.83 -7.71 23.44
C ASN A 2 -1.03 -6.82 24.68
N HIS A 3 -0.19 -7.02 25.70
CA HIS A 3 -0.23 -6.32 26.99
C HIS A 3 -1.43 -6.62 27.90
N PHE A 4 -2.47 -7.32 27.42
CA PHE A 4 -3.58 -7.80 28.26
C PHE A 4 -3.31 -9.24 28.71
N LEU A 5 -2.70 -9.40 29.89
CA LEU A 5 -2.30 -10.71 30.44
C LEU A 5 -3.37 -11.36 31.32
N GLY A 6 -4.19 -10.55 32.02
CA GLY A 6 -5.26 -11.03 32.91
C GLY A 6 -6.67 -10.65 32.45
N ASN A 7 -6.83 -9.49 31.84
CA ASN A 7 -8.13 -8.90 31.46
C ASN A 7 -8.35 -8.87 29.93
N HIS A 8 -7.82 -9.86 29.21
CA HIS A 8 -8.14 -10.03 27.79
C HIS A 8 -9.50 -10.73 27.64
N PRO A 9 -10.27 -10.45 26.58
CA PRO A 9 -11.50 -11.18 26.34
C PRO A 9 -11.19 -12.65 26.01
N PRO A 10 -11.83 -13.62 26.69
CA PRO A 10 -11.65 -15.05 26.38
C PRO A 10 -12.01 -15.43 24.95
N PHE A 11 -13.01 -14.75 24.36
CA PHE A 11 -13.44 -14.98 22.98
C PHE A 11 -13.72 -13.67 22.24
N ALA A 12 -13.61 -13.73 20.92
CA ALA A 12 -14.12 -12.69 20.03
C ALA A 12 -14.77 -13.27 18.77
N SER A 13 -15.68 -12.54 18.16
CA SER A 13 -16.23 -12.79 16.82
C SER A 13 -16.20 -11.51 16.00
N VAL A 14 -16.33 -11.63 14.68
CA VAL A 14 -16.45 -10.48 13.79
C VAL A 14 -17.64 -10.66 12.86
N ASP A 15 -18.49 -9.65 12.83
CA ASP A 15 -19.58 -9.52 11.87
C ASP A 15 -19.25 -8.45 10.83
N ALA A 16 -19.88 -8.53 9.67
CA ALA A 16 -19.77 -7.54 8.62
C ALA A 16 -21.14 -7.13 8.08
N SER A 17 -21.23 -5.90 7.58
CA SER A 17 -22.45 -5.34 7.00
C SER A 17 -22.12 -4.35 5.88
N THR A 18 -23.10 -4.14 4.99
CA THR A 18 -23.09 -3.07 3.98
C THR A 18 -23.96 -1.87 4.37
N GLY A 19 -24.45 -1.81 5.61
CA GLY A 19 -25.38 -0.78 6.10
C GLY A 19 -26.75 -1.30 6.56
N GLY A 20 -26.90 -2.63 6.64
CA GLY A 20 -28.11 -3.30 7.11
C GLY A 20 -27.77 -4.48 8.01
N VAL A 21 -28.32 -5.66 7.70
CA VAL A 21 -28.18 -6.88 8.51
C VAL A 21 -26.72 -7.28 8.69
N TRP A 22 -26.33 -7.50 9.96
CA TRP A 22 -25.01 -8.00 10.32
C TRP A 22 -24.89 -9.48 10.04
N THR A 23 -23.86 -9.86 9.28
CA THR A 23 -23.55 -11.25 8.92
C THR A 23 -22.25 -11.68 9.61
N PRO A 24 -22.21 -12.80 10.34
CA PRO A 24 -20.97 -13.31 10.92
C PRO A 24 -19.96 -13.67 9.83
N ILE A 25 -18.76 -13.12 9.90
CA ILE A 25 -17.63 -13.43 9.00
C ILE A 25 -16.47 -14.13 9.72
N LEU A 26 -16.40 -14.02 11.05
CA LEU A 26 -15.54 -14.81 11.91
C LEU A 26 -16.38 -15.33 13.07
N LYS A 27 -16.51 -16.66 13.17
CA LYS A 27 -17.19 -17.31 14.30
C LYS A 27 -16.51 -16.97 15.62
N LYS A 28 -17.25 -17.07 16.72
CA LYS A 28 -16.72 -16.93 18.08
C LYS A 28 -15.50 -17.84 18.26
N SER A 29 -14.35 -17.22 18.46
CA SER A 29 -13.04 -17.86 18.47
C SER A 29 -12.31 -17.52 19.75
N ARG A 30 -11.59 -18.51 20.31
CA ARG A 30 -10.84 -18.33 21.57
C ARG A 30 -9.63 -17.44 21.36
N LEU A 31 -9.38 -16.56 22.32
CA LEU A 31 -8.19 -15.73 22.38
C LEU A 31 -7.27 -16.20 23.53
N LYS A 32 -6.01 -15.79 23.44
CA LYS A 32 -4.96 -16.06 24.43
C LYS A 32 -4.51 -14.72 25.01
N PRO A 33 -4.07 -14.68 26.29
CA PRO A 33 -3.53 -13.46 26.89
C PRO A 33 -2.26 -13.02 26.16
N GLY A 34 -2.01 -11.71 26.11
CA GLY A 34 -0.74 -11.14 25.64
C GLY A 34 -0.33 -11.48 24.20
N SER A 35 -1.24 -12.04 23.39
CA SER A 35 -0.87 -12.73 22.14
C SER A 35 -1.42 -12.02 20.89
N GLN A 36 -0.81 -12.34 19.75
CA GLN A 36 -1.38 -12.07 18.43
C GLN A 36 -2.19 -13.26 17.94
N HIS A 37 -3.30 -12.99 17.26
CA HIS A 37 -4.21 -14.01 16.72
C HIS A 37 -4.44 -13.74 15.25
N PHE A 38 -4.13 -14.73 14.41
CA PHE A 38 -4.33 -14.66 12.97
C PHE A 38 -5.47 -15.58 12.57
N PHE A 39 -6.57 -15.01 12.10
CA PHE A 39 -7.75 -15.75 11.68
C PHE A 39 -7.95 -15.60 10.17
N LYS A 40 -8.16 -16.72 9.48
CA LYS A 40 -8.57 -16.72 8.07
C LYS A 40 -10.10 -16.58 8.01
N VAL A 41 -10.57 -15.61 7.25
CA VAL A 41 -12.00 -15.38 6.99
C VAL A 41 -12.34 -15.92 5.60
N ALA A 42 -13.41 -16.69 5.49
CA ALA A 42 -13.85 -17.32 4.23
C ALA A 42 -14.86 -16.46 3.44
N SER A 43 -15.14 -15.23 3.88
CA SER A 43 -16.09 -14.35 3.19
C SER A 43 -15.54 -13.86 1.85
N ILE A 44 -16.32 -14.07 0.78
CA ILE A 44 -16.04 -13.57 -0.58
C ILE A 44 -16.87 -12.32 -0.95
N LYS A 45 -17.71 -11.83 -0.03
CA LYS A 45 -18.59 -10.68 -0.24
C LYS A 45 -17.83 -9.37 -0.01
N ARG A 46 -18.34 -8.29 -0.61
CA ARG A 46 -17.91 -6.92 -0.31
C ARG A 46 -18.64 -6.40 0.93
N TRP A 47 -17.89 -5.78 1.83
CA TRP A 47 -18.40 -5.21 3.08
C TRP A 47 -17.88 -3.79 3.27
N THR A 48 -18.62 -2.97 4.01
CA THR A 48 -18.24 -1.57 4.33
C THR A 48 -18.06 -1.35 5.82
N HIS A 49 -18.73 -2.14 6.66
CA HIS A 49 -18.67 -2.05 8.11
C HIS A 49 -18.25 -3.39 8.70
N LEU A 50 -17.45 -3.32 9.78
CA LEU A 50 -17.07 -4.46 10.61
C LEU A 50 -17.48 -4.19 12.04
N ARG A 51 -17.97 -5.22 12.72
CA ARG A 51 -18.26 -5.19 14.15
C ARG A 51 -17.44 -6.27 14.84
N LEU A 52 -16.58 -5.86 15.75
CA LEU A 52 -15.87 -6.76 16.65
C LEU A 52 -16.74 -6.97 17.89
N ASN A 53 -17.12 -8.21 18.16
CA ASN A 53 -17.78 -8.59 19.39
C ASN A 53 -16.75 -9.29 20.30
N ILE A 54 -16.67 -8.88 21.56
CA ILE A 54 -15.82 -9.50 22.59
C ILE A 54 -16.72 -10.12 23.64
N PHE A 55 -16.28 -11.22 24.28
CA PHE A 55 -17.14 -11.97 25.19
C PHE A 55 -16.40 -12.42 26.47
N PRO A 56 -16.95 -12.19 27.67
CA PRO A 56 -18.04 -11.23 27.95
C PRO A 56 -17.57 -9.77 27.82
N ASP A 57 -16.32 -9.51 28.20
CA ASP A 57 -15.66 -8.20 28.22
C ASP A 57 -14.13 -8.38 28.22
N GLY A 58 -13.39 -7.28 28.25
CA GLY A 58 -11.92 -7.26 28.31
C GLY A 58 -11.25 -6.34 27.31
N GLY A 59 -9.92 -6.31 27.31
CA GLY A 59 -9.11 -5.42 26.48
C GLY A 59 -8.63 -6.04 25.16
N VAL A 60 -8.76 -5.27 24.07
CA VAL A 60 -8.17 -5.57 22.76
C VAL A 60 -7.25 -4.44 22.34
N ALA A 61 -5.95 -4.71 22.24
CA ALA A 61 -4.96 -3.70 21.88
C ALA A 61 -5.09 -3.21 20.42
N ARG A 62 -5.31 -4.12 19.47
CA ARG A 62 -5.41 -3.81 18.03
C ARG A 62 -6.33 -4.81 17.34
N LEU A 63 -7.18 -4.29 16.45
CA LEU A 63 -7.88 -5.05 15.43
C LEU A 63 -7.28 -4.69 14.07
N ARG A 64 -6.90 -5.69 13.27
CA ARG A 64 -6.50 -5.51 11.88
C ARG A 64 -7.38 -6.39 10.99
N ALA A 65 -8.09 -5.75 10.07
CA ALA A 65 -8.88 -6.44 9.07
C ALA A 65 -8.19 -6.32 7.71
N TYR A 66 -7.86 -7.46 7.12
CA TYR A 66 -7.18 -7.53 5.83
C TYR A 66 -8.19 -7.88 4.74
N GLY A 67 -8.29 -7.02 3.74
CA GLY A 67 -9.16 -7.23 2.57
C GLY A 67 -8.55 -6.63 1.32
N VAL A 68 -9.23 -6.80 0.20
CA VAL A 68 -8.95 -6.10 -1.04
C VAL A 68 -10.01 -5.01 -1.20
N ALA A 69 -9.58 -3.75 -1.33
CA ALA A 69 -10.52 -2.68 -1.63
C ALA A 69 -11.06 -2.88 -3.05
N LEU A 70 -12.39 -2.81 -3.19
CA LEU A 70 -13.12 -2.95 -4.46
C LEU A 70 -13.84 -1.65 -4.79
N PRO A 71 -13.11 -0.57 -5.13
CA PRO A 71 -13.73 0.66 -5.60
C PRO A 71 -14.36 0.44 -6.98
N GLU A 72 -15.42 1.21 -7.25
CA GLU A 72 -16.04 1.28 -8.57
C GLU A 72 -15.57 2.55 -9.26
N PHE A 73 -15.24 2.44 -10.54
CA PHE A 73 -14.74 3.55 -11.34
C PHE A 73 -15.62 3.81 -12.55
N LYS A 74 -15.78 5.08 -12.89
CA LYS A 74 -16.33 5.48 -14.19
C LYS A 74 -15.24 5.39 -15.26
N ARG A 75 -15.61 5.05 -16.49
CA ARG A 75 -14.67 5.03 -17.64
C ARG A 75 -13.97 6.38 -17.77
N ARG A 76 -12.64 6.38 -17.92
CA ARG A 76 -11.79 7.61 -17.99
C ARG A 76 -11.87 8.51 -16.75
N GLN A 77 -12.30 8.00 -15.59
CA GLN A 77 -12.23 8.76 -14.35
C GLN A 77 -10.78 9.09 -13.98
N LYS A 78 -10.53 10.37 -13.66
CA LYS A 78 -9.25 10.85 -13.15
C LYS A 78 -9.09 10.56 -11.68
N LEU A 79 -8.00 9.89 -11.30
CA LEU A 79 -7.69 9.56 -9.91
C LEU A 79 -6.19 9.22 -9.73
N ASP A 80 -5.77 9.07 -8.48
CA ASP A 80 -4.46 8.47 -8.16
C ASP A 80 -4.54 6.94 -8.30
N LEU A 81 -4.02 6.42 -9.40
CA LEU A 81 -4.04 5.00 -9.78
C LEU A 81 -3.32 4.13 -8.74
N ALA A 82 -2.32 4.68 -8.04
CA ALA A 82 -1.54 3.97 -7.03
C ALA A 82 -2.18 3.98 -5.63
N SER A 83 -3.14 4.88 -5.38
CA SER A 83 -3.71 5.08 -4.05
C SER A 83 -4.36 3.83 -3.49
N VAL A 84 -4.11 3.54 -2.21
CA VAL A 84 -4.77 2.44 -1.49
C VAL A 84 -6.29 2.62 -1.43
N LEU A 85 -6.80 3.85 -1.41
CA LEU A 85 -8.24 4.14 -1.44
C LEU A 85 -8.89 3.72 -2.77
N ASN A 86 -8.09 3.77 -3.84
CA ASN A 86 -8.48 3.31 -5.16
C ASN A 86 -8.11 1.84 -5.37
N GLY A 87 -7.77 1.07 -4.33
CA GLY A 87 -7.44 -0.35 -4.48
C GLY A 87 -6.01 -0.63 -4.98
N GLY A 88 -5.18 0.40 -5.06
CA GLY A 88 -3.74 0.25 -5.25
C GLY A 88 -3.10 -0.54 -4.12
N CYS A 89 -2.02 -1.26 -4.42
CA CYS A 89 -1.36 -2.13 -3.47
C CYS A 89 0.14 -2.21 -3.77
N VAL A 90 0.97 -2.19 -2.73
CA VAL A 90 2.40 -2.42 -2.89
C VAL A 90 2.65 -3.93 -2.96
N ALA A 91 2.93 -4.42 -4.18
CA ALA A 91 3.10 -5.84 -4.46
C ALA A 91 4.39 -6.39 -3.84
N ALA A 92 5.50 -5.68 -3.97
CA ALA A 92 6.78 -6.15 -3.44
C ALA A 92 7.76 -4.98 -3.26
N CYS A 93 8.77 -5.20 -2.44
CA CYS A 93 9.97 -4.38 -2.35
C CYS A 93 11.13 -5.30 -1.96
N ASN A 94 12.37 -4.85 -2.17
CA ASN A 94 13.54 -5.60 -1.69
C ASN A 94 13.92 -5.27 -0.23
N ASP A 95 13.57 -4.09 0.26
CA ASP A 95 13.80 -3.67 1.64
C ASP A 95 12.65 -2.76 2.14
N ALA A 96 12.32 -2.88 3.42
CA ALA A 96 11.35 -2.03 4.12
C ALA A 96 11.67 -1.99 5.62
N PHE A 97 12.96 -1.88 5.96
CA PHE A 97 13.43 -2.08 7.33
C PHE A 97 12.94 -1.03 8.33
N PHE A 98 12.97 0.25 7.96
CA PHE A 98 12.59 1.35 8.86
C PHE A 98 11.14 1.81 8.66
N GLY A 99 10.67 1.80 7.42
CA GLY A 99 9.32 2.25 7.06
C GLY A 99 8.58 1.22 6.22
N PRO A 100 7.36 0.80 6.61
CA PRO A 100 6.56 -0.14 5.82
C PRO A 100 6.33 0.36 4.40
N LYS A 101 6.58 -0.50 3.41
CA LYS A 101 6.38 -0.20 1.98
C LYS A 101 4.99 0.36 1.66
N ASP A 102 3.96 -0.10 2.37
CA ASP A 102 2.56 0.26 2.13
C ASP A 102 2.27 1.74 2.43
N ASN A 103 3.09 2.38 3.27
CA ASN A 103 2.99 3.82 3.57
C ASN A 103 3.15 4.70 2.33
N LEU A 104 3.90 4.22 1.32
CA LEU A 104 4.19 4.94 0.09
C LEU A 104 2.90 5.41 -0.63
N ILE A 105 1.82 4.64 -0.54
CA ILE A 105 0.54 4.90 -1.23
C ILE A 105 -0.60 5.29 -0.29
N MET A 106 -0.32 5.47 1.01
CA MET A 106 -1.33 5.89 1.99
C MET A 106 -1.85 7.30 1.72
N PRO A 107 -3.08 7.66 2.11
CA PRO A 107 -3.63 9.01 1.90
C PRO A 107 -2.81 10.12 2.57
N GLY A 108 -3.05 11.36 2.13
CA GLY A 108 -2.41 12.55 2.70
C GLY A 108 -0.89 12.61 2.51
N ARG A 109 -0.21 13.35 3.38
CA ARG A 109 1.26 13.35 3.47
C ARG A 109 1.67 12.64 4.76
N ALA A 110 2.88 12.09 4.80
CA ALA A 110 3.41 11.52 6.05
C ALA A 110 3.46 12.60 7.14
N LYS A 111 3.16 12.23 8.40
CA LYS A 111 3.24 13.16 9.54
C LYS A 111 4.67 13.28 10.09
N ASN A 112 5.48 12.26 9.86
CA ASN A 112 6.89 12.15 10.23
C ASN A 112 7.58 11.11 9.32
N MET A 113 8.84 10.77 9.58
CA MET A 113 9.59 9.80 8.78
C MET A 113 9.03 8.37 8.87
N GLY A 114 8.53 7.95 10.04
CA GLY A 114 7.97 6.61 10.26
C GLY A 114 6.67 6.35 9.48
N ASP A 115 6.04 7.42 8.98
CA ASP A 115 4.89 7.36 8.08
C ASP A 115 5.28 7.25 6.60
N GLY A 116 6.56 7.04 6.25
CA GLY A 116 7.05 6.79 4.88
C GLY A 116 7.49 5.35 4.62
N TRP A 117 7.95 5.06 3.40
CA TRP A 117 8.75 3.87 3.09
C TRP A 117 10.23 4.23 3.22
N GLU A 118 10.98 3.44 3.98
CA GLU A 118 12.41 3.69 4.22
C GLU A 118 13.19 2.38 4.30
N THR A 119 14.32 2.36 3.59
CA THR A 119 15.23 1.22 3.51
C THR A 119 16.50 1.41 4.33
N LYS A 120 17.25 0.32 4.57
CA LYS A 120 18.60 0.42 5.15
C LYS A 120 19.56 1.11 4.19
N ARG A 121 20.52 1.85 4.77
CA ARG A 121 21.70 2.33 4.03
C ARG A 121 22.42 1.18 3.36
N LYS A 122 22.61 1.30 2.04
CA LYS A 122 23.28 0.30 1.22
C LYS A 122 24.78 0.57 1.21
N ARG A 123 25.54 -0.48 1.53
CA ARG A 123 27.03 -0.47 1.53
C ARG A 123 27.62 -1.31 0.39
N VAL A 124 26.77 -1.78 -0.50
CA VAL A 124 27.11 -2.64 -1.65
C VAL A 124 26.56 -2.01 -2.93
N LYS A 125 27.11 -2.38 -4.09
CA LYS A 125 26.57 -1.91 -5.38
C LYS A 125 25.10 -2.34 -5.55
N GLY A 126 24.28 -1.45 -6.08
CA GLY A 126 22.87 -1.72 -6.36
C GLY A 126 21.97 -0.55 -5.99
N HIS A 127 20.66 -0.83 -5.97
CA HIS A 127 19.61 0.12 -5.65
C HIS A 127 18.47 -0.58 -4.93
N ASP A 128 17.61 0.18 -4.24
CA ASP A 128 16.37 -0.34 -3.68
C ASP A 128 15.20 -0.10 -4.63
N TRP A 129 14.19 -0.97 -4.54
CA TRP A 129 13.05 -0.93 -5.43
C TRP A 129 11.76 -1.33 -4.74
N VAL A 130 10.66 -0.81 -5.28
CA VAL A 130 9.30 -1.10 -4.86
C VAL A 130 8.40 -1.23 -6.08
N VAL A 131 7.50 -2.21 -6.07
CA VAL A 131 6.51 -2.48 -7.11
C VAL A 131 5.13 -2.18 -6.56
N VAL A 132 4.42 -1.29 -7.24
CA VAL A 132 3.06 -0.86 -6.90
C VAL A 132 2.11 -1.28 -8.01
N ARG A 133 1.08 -2.05 -7.65
CA ARG A 133 -0.06 -2.37 -8.50
C ARG A 133 -1.08 -1.25 -8.41
N PHE A 134 -1.62 -0.83 -9.54
CA PHE A 134 -2.71 0.11 -9.57
C PHE A 134 -4.03 -0.53 -9.13
N GLY A 135 -4.92 0.32 -8.64
CA GLY A 135 -6.31 -0.03 -8.38
C GLY A 135 -7.08 -0.52 -9.60
N SER A 136 -6.83 0.14 -10.72
CA SER A 136 -7.32 -0.20 -12.04
C SER A 136 -6.23 0.14 -13.07
N PRO A 137 -6.08 -0.63 -14.15
CA PRO A 137 -5.21 -0.25 -15.26
C PRO A 137 -5.56 1.15 -15.78
N GLY A 138 -4.54 1.94 -16.13
CA GLY A 138 -4.76 3.33 -16.50
C GLY A 138 -3.64 3.95 -17.31
N ARG A 139 -3.91 5.14 -17.84
CA ARG A 139 -2.93 6.02 -18.48
C ARG A 139 -2.51 7.12 -17.51
N ILE A 140 -1.20 7.32 -17.37
CA ILE A 140 -0.59 8.25 -16.42
C ILE A 140 -0.53 9.66 -17.02
N ASP A 141 -1.03 10.64 -16.27
CA ASP A 141 -0.93 12.06 -16.60
C ASP A 141 0.22 12.73 -15.83
N LYS A 142 0.37 12.40 -14.54
CA LYS A 142 1.36 13.02 -13.64
C LYS A 142 1.81 12.04 -12.55
N ILE A 143 3.10 12.02 -12.28
CA ILE A 143 3.68 11.32 -11.13
C ILE A 143 4.14 12.34 -10.10
N GLU A 144 3.92 12.02 -8.83
CA GLU A 144 4.49 12.76 -7.69
C GLU A 144 5.37 11.83 -6.86
N LEU A 145 6.59 12.26 -6.57
CA LEU A 145 7.45 11.65 -5.55
C LEU A 145 7.68 12.67 -4.43
N ASP A 146 7.20 12.38 -3.23
CA ASP A 146 7.35 13.24 -2.06
C ASP A 146 8.42 12.68 -1.12
N THR A 147 9.48 13.44 -0.86
CA THR A 147 10.53 13.12 0.13
C THR A 147 10.26 13.79 1.48
N ASN A 148 9.00 14.16 1.78
CA ASN A 148 8.62 14.78 3.06
C ASN A 148 9.26 14.07 4.27
N HIS A 149 9.71 14.86 5.24
CA HIS A 149 10.48 14.45 6.41
C HIS A 149 11.85 13.76 6.19
N PHE A 150 12.16 13.27 4.99
CA PHE A 150 13.48 12.72 4.66
C PHE A 150 14.44 13.86 4.28
N LYS A 151 15.14 14.39 5.30
CA LYS A 151 16.03 15.55 5.15
C LYS A 151 17.48 15.16 4.85
N GLY A 152 17.98 14.10 5.49
CA GLY A 152 19.36 13.61 5.33
C GLY A 152 19.46 12.18 4.78
N ASN A 153 18.33 11.52 4.58
CA ASN A 153 18.21 10.12 4.18
C ASN A 153 17.15 9.92 3.08
N TYR A 154 16.89 10.96 2.28
CA TYR A 154 16.16 10.79 1.03
C TYR A 154 17.09 10.14 -0.01
N PRO A 155 16.57 9.40 -0.99
CA PRO A 155 17.40 8.86 -2.05
C PRO A 155 17.94 9.95 -2.96
N ASP A 156 19.17 9.77 -3.45
CA ASP A 156 19.82 10.74 -4.33
C ASP A 156 19.04 10.92 -5.63
N ARG A 157 18.58 9.79 -6.19
CA ARG A 157 17.87 9.72 -7.46
C ARG A 157 16.77 8.66 -7.41
N ALA A 158 15.81 8.78 -8.32
CA ALA A 158 14.82 7.73 -8.56
C ALA A 158 14.51 7.57 -10.06
N SER A 159 14.07 6.39 -10.45
CA SER A 159 13.51 6.11 -11.78
C SER A 159 12.25 5.25 -11.66
N LEU A 160 11.41 5.29 -12.70
CA LEU A 160 10.21 4.47 -12.77
C LEU A 160 10.09 3.76 -14.11
N GLU A 161 9.52 2.56 -14.06
CA GLU A 161 9.13 1.78 -15.22
C GLU A 161 7.74 1.18 -14.97
N GLY A 162 6.98 0.95 -16.04
CA GLY A 162 5.62 0.46 -16.00
C GLY A 162 5.42 -0.78 -16.86
N ILE A 163 4.40 -1.55 -16.55
CA ILE A 163 3.98 -2.71 -17.33
C ILE A 163 2.45 -2.77 -17.34
N LEU A 164 1.88 -3.31 -18.42
CA LEU A 164 0.51 -3.80 -18.47
C LEU A 164 0.58 -5.32 -18.52
N SER A 165 0.33 -5.98 -17.40
CA SER A 165 0.49 -7.43 -17.23
C SER A 165 -0.76 -8.22 -17.61
N GLY A 166 -1.94 -7.60 -17.54
CA GLY A 166 -3.22 -8.28 -17.78
C GLY A 166 -3.62 -9.29 -16.68
N GLN A 167 -2.89 -9.33 -15.56
CA GLN A 167 -3.20 -10.22 -14.45
C GLN A 167 -4.48 -9.74 -13.73
N LYS A 168 -5.42 -10.66 -13.50
CA LYS A 168 -6.60 -10.40 -12.68
C LYS A 168 -6.17 -10.07 -11.24
N SER A 169 -6.94 -9.21 -10.59
CA SER A 169 -6.65 -8.50 -9.33
C SER A 169 -6.40 -9.34 -8.07
N ASP A 170 -6.27 -10.66 -8.18
CA ASP A 170 -6.21 -11.59 -7.03
C ASP A 170 -4.85 -11.65 -6.33
N SER A 171 -3.76 -11.31 -7.03
CA SER A 171 -2.41 -11.58 -6.58
C SER A 171 -1.77 -10.37 -5.90
N ARG A 172 -2.22 -10.07 -4.68
CA ARG A 172 -1.38 -9.30 -3.73
C ARG A 172 -0.04 -10.06 -3.60
N GLY A 173 1.07 -9.42 -3.96
CA GLY A 173 2.40 -9.99 -3.71
C GLY A 173 3.18 -10.49 -4.92
N LYS A 174 2.56 -10.67 -6.10
CA LYS A 174 3.29 -11.15 -7.29
C LYS A 174 3.77 -9.97 -8.13
N ILE A 175 5.05 -9.99 -8.47
CA ILE A 175 5.63 -9.09 -9.47
C ILE A 175 5.31 -9.69 -10.85
N PRO A 176 4.68 -8.94 -11.76
CA PRO A 176 4.40 -9.45 -13.10
C PRO A 176 5.70 -9.71 -13.86
N LYS A 177 5.73 -10.81 -14.62
CA LYS A 177 6.77 -11.10 -15.60
C LYS A 177 6.44 -10.36 -16.90
N GLY A 178 7.47 -9.93 -17.62
CA GLY A 178 7.31 -9.29 -18.93
C GLY A 178 8.23 -8.09 -19.12
N ARG A 179 8.02 -7.38 -20.24
CA ARG A 179 8.81 -6.20 -20.58
C ARG A 179 8.29 -4.99 -19.81
N TRP A 180 9.15 -4.41 -18.99
CA TRP A 180 8.91 -3.15 -18.32
C TRP A 180 9.34 -1.99 -19.23
N THR A 181 8.48 -1.00 -19.38
CA THR A 181 8.71 0.20 -20.20
C THR A 181 9.16 1.35 -19.30
N PRO A 182 10.27 2.05 -19.61
CA PRO A 182 10.66 3.24 -18.88
C PRO A 182 9.55 4.30 -18.84
N VAL A 183 9.23 4.80 -17.65
CA VAL A 183 8.19 5.82 -17.40
C VAL A 183 8.83 7.12 -16.95
N LEU A 184 9.86 7.06 -16.12
CA LEU A 184 10.67 8.20 -15.70
C LEU A 184 12.14 7.79 -15.69
N ALA A 185 12.98 8.57 -16.38
CA ALA A 185 14.44 8.39 -16.33
C ALA A 185 14.99 8.60 -14.92
N GLU A 186 16.20 8.11 -14.66
CA GLU A 186 16.89 8.36 -13.40
C GLU A 186 17.06 9.87 -13.17
N THR A 187 16.38 10.39 -12.16
CA THR A 187 16.25 11.83 -11.93
C THR A 187 16.66 12.18 -10.51
N LYS A 188 17.40 13.28 -10.35
CA LYS A 188 17.82 13.83 -9.06
C LYS A 188 16.61 14.23 -8.21
N LEU A 189 16.64 13.84 -6.93
CA LEU A 189 15.68 14.27 -5.93
C LEU A 189 16.31 15.25 -4.95
N LYS A 190 15.45 15.98 -4.24
CA LYS A 190 15.81 16.94 -3.20
C LYS A 190 15.23 16.50 -1.86
N ALA A 191 15.91 16.86 -0.78
CA ALA A 191 15.45 16.67 0.59
C ALA A 191 14.07 17.32 0.79
N HIS A 192 13.18 16.66 1.54
CA HIS A 192 11.94 17.29 2.03
C HIS A 192 11.09 18.00 0.95
N THR A 193 10.97 17.41 -0.23
CA THR A 193 10.44 18.09 -1.43
C THR A 193 9.39 17.22 -2.14
N ARG A 194 8.36 17.88 -2.67
CA ARG A 194 7.40 17.27 -3.61
C ARG A 194 7.93 17.46 -5.04
N HIS A 195 8.18 16.35 -5.72
CA HIS A 195 8.64 16.34 -7.10
C HIS A 195 7.48 15.97 -8.00
N TYR A 196 7.16 16.80 -8.99
CA TYR A 196 6.07 16.55 -9.93
C TYR A 196 6.62 16.31 -11.33
N PHE A 197 6.24 15.20 -11.92
CA PHE A 197 6.67 14.79 -13.25
C PHE A 197 5.45 14.70 -14.17
N THR A 198 5.40 15.57 -15.17
CA THR A 198 4.35 15.58 -16.21
C THR A 198 4.99 15.59 -17.59
N ARG A 199 5.91 16.55 -17.82
CA ARG A 199 6.66 16.65 -19.08
C ARG A 199 7.82 15.66 -19.17
N ALA A 200 8.37 15.24 -18.03
CA ALA A 200 9.49 14.30 -17.96
C ALA A 200 9.08 12.83 -18.11
N LEU A 201 7.78 12.53 -18.26
CA LEU A 201 7.30 11.16 -18.43
C LEU A 201 7.67 10.66 -19.83
N LEU A 202 8.43 9.57 -19.90
CA LEU A 202 8.86 8.92 -21.14
C LEU A 202 7.74 8.09 -21.77
N ALA A 203 6.86 7.54 -20.94
CA ALA A 203 5.70 6.76 -21.35
C ALA A 203 4.53 6.98 -20.40
N LYS A 204 3.31 6.95 -20.95
CA LYS A 204 2.06 7.21 -20.20
C LYS A 204 1.13 6.01 -20.09
N GLY A 205 1.57 4.82 -20.51
CA GLY A 205 0.78 3.58 -20.42
C GLY A 205 -0.04 3.26 -21.67
N PRO A 206 -1.01 2.34 -21.58
CA PRO A 206 -1.60 1.82 -20.34
C PRO A 206 -0.64 1.00 -19.47
N PHE A 207 -0.80 1.09 -18.15
CA PHE A 207 -0.08 0.27 -17.17
C PHE A 207 -1.04 -0.20 -16.06
N ASP A 208 -0.74 -1.34 -15.46
CA ASP A 208 -1.39 -1.86 -14.24
C ASP A 208 -0.40 -1.98 -13.06
N TYR A 209 0.91 -1.87 -13.31
CA TYR A 209 1.94 -1.75 -12.28
C TYR A 209 2.97 -0.68 -12.63
N LEU A 210 3.56 -0.07 -11.60
CA LEU A 210 4.83 0.63 -11.67
C LEU A 210 5.87 -0.04 -10.77
N ARG A 211 7.13 -0.03 -11.20
CA ARG A 211 8.29 -0.29 -10.36
C ARG A 211 9.08 1.00 -10.23
N MET A 212 9.27 1.45 -9.01
CA MET A 212 10.15 2.57 -8.67
C MET A 212 11.47 2.01 -8.16
N ARG A 213 12.56 2.60 -8.62
CA ARG A 213 13.92 2.34 -8.13
C ARG A 213 14.42 3.61 -7.47
N ILE A 214 15.08 3.48 -6.32
CA ILE A 214 15.73 4.58 -5.60
C ILE A 214 17.22 4.28 -5.46
N PHE A 215 18.06 5.29 -5.68
CA PHE A 215 19.49 5.10 -5.81
C PHE A 215 20.26 5.84 -4.71
N PRO A 216 21.16 5.16 -3.98
CA PRO A 216 21.26 3.69 -3.82
C PRO A 216 20.17 3.11 -2.87
N ASP A 217 19.63 3.94 -1.98
CA ASP A 217 18.71 3.61 -0.90
C ASP A 217 18.09 4.90 -0.35
N GLY A 218 17.26 4.81 0.67
CA GLY A 218 16.74 5.96 1.41
C GLY A 218 15.23 5.88 1.65
N GLY A 219 14.65 7.03 1.97
CA GLY A 219 13.23 7.14 2.28
C GLY A 219 12.42 8.00 1.31
N ILE A 220 11.24 7.53 0.97
CA ILE A 220 10.22 8.25 0.22
C ILE A 220 8.95 8.32 1.08
N SER A 221 8.41 9.52 1.22
CA SER A 221 7.16 9.74 1.94
C SER A 221 5.98 9.18 1.16
N ARG A 222 5.77 9.64 -0.08
CA ARG A 222 4.63 9.25 -0.90
C ARG A 222 5.00 9.11 -2.37
N MET A 223 4.29 8.22 -3.04
CA MET A 223 4.18 8.19 -4.50
C MET A 223 2.72 8.41 -4.89
N ARG A 224 2.47 9.33 -5.81
CA ARG A 224 1.15 9.50 -6.46
C ARG A 224 1.28 9.27 -7.95
N VAL A 225 0.28 8.62 -8.53
CA VAL A 225 0.22 8.34 -9.97
C VAL A 225 -1.13 8.80 -10.47
N TRP A 226 -1.24 10.10 -10.77
CA TRP A 226 -2.45 10.69 -11.30
C TRP A 226 -2.64 10.30 -12.76
N GLY A 227 -3.82 9.80 -13.09
CA GLY A 227 -4.13 9.36 -14.44
C GLY A 227 -5.60 9.01 -14.60
N ASN A 228 -5.92 8.44 -15.75
CA ASN A 228 -7.28 8.01 -16.10
C ASN A 228 -7.36 6.49 -16.08
N VAL A 229 -8.37 5.93 -15.43
CA VAL A 229 -8.71 4.51 -15.58
C VAL A 229 -9.12 4.21 -17.02
N LEU A 230 -8.82 2.99 -17.50
CA LEU A 230 -9.24 2.54 -18.83
C LEU A 230 -10.76 2.32 -18.90
#